data_AF-W2T453-F1
#
_entry.id   AF-W2T453-F1
#
_cell.length_a   1.000
_cell.length_b   1.000
_cell.length_c   1.000
_cell.angle_alpha   90.00
_cell.angle_beta   90.00
_cell.angle_gamma   90.00
#
_symmetry.space_group_name_H-M   'P 1'
#
loop_
_entity.id
_entity.type
_entity.pdbx_description
1 polymer ?
#
loop_
_entity_poly.entity_id
_entity_poly.type
_entity_poly.pdbx_seq_one_letter_code
_entity_poly.pdbx_strand_id
1 'polypeptide(L)'
;MIYFSDNRLYHVVVKGLHVKDGKEVNTQWKSGGWAIRNMAWKDDMLAMGDAEGRIVIWDLGRRQSRHIRASRFPVVRMTFSRLAGDHTLAVLHPRELSLWDTEALTRQHQIILDASRSALDMDLCGVSPILLTNDNVLRYAPAAAKNSPMLEKDIPVLLNPKKVAQLKVDFKSSSSENPALWKISQRKVSSTNSAGDAHDLTGLKNHLILSRFLGEMSVCHLLSIACSVLSDEEQIQLSPDLQMFWPSPTFRERELRVTCAACSAGNIEESRLVERAVVAGGKAKDRAVDRLIGSSDLRHASMKAALLVSSQENEQARSLIKLIATNLIASDMIEDGVELLFLVKAGGDACKYLQSQRQWNKSIVYAKMGLEDSEDVLSKWIAHLSFDQKTLYMYAQATQHEWPHIVELLSSCGQAELARVILRASTSSPTSSSRGANSPACSDHASRVANE
;
A
#
# COMPACT_ATOMS: atom_id res chain seq x y z
N MET A 1 -18.56 20.91 -15.13
CA MET A 1 -17.47 20.92 -14.14
C MET A 1 -17.23 22.37 -13.74
N ILE A 2 -16.99 22.63 -12.46
CA ILE A 2 -16.66 23.98 -11.97
C ILE A 2 -15.16 24.03 -11.71
N TYR A 3 -14.48 25.02 -12.27
CA TYR A 3 -13.05 25.25 -12.09
C TYR A 3 -12.82 26.63 -11.48
N PHE A 4 -11.89 26.73 -10.53
CA PHE A 4 -11.55 27.98 -9.87
C PHE A 4 -10.06 28.27 -10.01
N SER A 5 -9.73 29.45 -10.52
CA SER A 5 -8.35 29.92 -10.72
C SER A 5 -8.33 31.43 -10.65
N ASP A 6 -7.28 32.00 -10.02
CA ASP A 6 -7.07 33.44 -9.87
C ASP A 6 -8.30 34.21 -9.38
N ASN A 7 -8.97 33.62 -8.39
CA ASN A 7 -10.18 34.17 -7.78
C ASN A 7 -11.42 34.25 -8.70
N ARG A 8 -11.39 33.55 -9.84
CA ARG A 8 -12.45 33.50 -10.85
C ARG A 8 -13.04 32.10 -10.95
N LEU A 9 -14.35 32.06 -11.13
CA LEU A 9 -15.10 30.81 -11.31
C LEU A 9 -15.38 30.58 -12.79
N TYR A 10 -15.10 29.37 -13.26
CA TYR A 10 -15.35 28.93 -14.63
C TYR A 10 -16.31 27.75 -14.63
N HIS A 11 -17.35 27.84 -15.47
CA HIS A 11 -18.21 26.73 -15.80
C HIS A 11 -17.72 26.06 -17.08
N VAL A 12 -17.25 24.82 -16.95
CA VAL A 12 -16.64 24.06 -18.03
C VAL A 12 -17.56 22.90 -18.44
N VAL A 13 -17.91 22.86 -19.72
CA VAL A 13 -18.70 21.79 -20.32
C VAL A 13 -17.75 20.73 -20.87
N VAL A 14 -17.83 19.53 -20.30
CA VAL A 14 -17.01 18.37 -20.71
C VAL A 14 -17.90 17.37 -21.44
N LYS A 15 -17.47 16.90 -22.61
CA LYS A 15 -18.09 15.77 -23.34
C LYS A 15 -17.03 14.69 -23.57
N GLY A 16 -17.15 13.57 -22.86
CA GLY A 16 -16.12 12.52 -22.88
C GLY A 16 -14.82 13.02 -22.24
N LEU A 17 -13.70 12.86 -22.95
CA LEU A 17 -12.37 13.34 -22.53
C LEU A 17 -12.05 14.77 -23.01
N HIS A 18 -12.96 15.44 -23.73
CA HIS A 18 -12.71 16.75 -24.31
C HIS A 18 -13.47 17.85 -23.57
N VAL A 19 -12.75 18.92 -23.22
CA VAL A 19 -13.32 20.19 -22.75
C VAL A 19 -13.80 20.97 -23.97
N LYS A 20 -15.12 21.26 -24.05
CA LYS A 20 -15.70 21.95 -25.20
C LYS A 20 -15.73 23.46 -25.06
N ASP A 21 -16.07 23.94 -23.87
CA ASP A 21 -16.32 25.35 -23.61
C ASP A 21 -16.08 25.65 -22.13
N GLY A 22 -15.48 26.80 -21.86
CA GLY A 22 -15.17 27.30 -20.52
C GLY A 22 -15.65 28.73 -20.42
N LYS A 23 -16.79 28.94 -19.76
CA LYS A 23 -17.35 30.29 -19.56
C LYS A 23 -17.04 30.77 -18.15
N GLU A 24 -16.43 31.94 -18.05
CA GLU A 24 -16.28 32.61 -16.77
C GLU A 24 -17.67 32.98 -16.23
N VAL A 25 -17.96 32.54 -15.01
CA VAL A 25 -19.21 32.88 -14.34
C VAL A 25 -19.03 34.27 -13.72
N ASN A 26 -20.01 35.15 -13.92
CA ASN A 26 -19.98 36.44 -13.24
C ASN A 26 -20.37 36.25 -11.78
N THR A 27 -19.44 36.58 -10.87
CA THR A 27 -19.60 36.35 -9.43
C THR A 27 -19.52 37.67 -8.70
N GLN A 28 -20.35 37.85 -7.66
CA GLN A 28 -20.46 39.12 -6.96
C GLN A 28 -19.20 39.46 -6.13
N TRP A 29 -18.35 38.48 -5.83
CA TRP A 29 -17.13 38.68 -5.03
C TRP A 29 -15.92 39.15 -5.84
N LYS A 30 -16.04 39.32 -7.17
CA LYS A 30 -14.95 39.87 -8.02
C LYS A 30 -14.48 41.24 -7.53
N SER A 31 -15.38 42.05 -6.97
CA SER A 31 -15.07 43.39 -6.45
C SER A 31 -14.65 43.40 -4.97
N GLY A 32 -14.80 42.28 -4.26
CA GLY A 32 -14.67 42.23 -2.79
C GLY A 32 -13.25 41.94 -2.28
N GLY A 33 -12.31 41.56 -3.16
CA GLY A 33 -10.94 41.20 -2.74
C GLY A 33 -10.86 39.95 -1.85
N TRP A 34 -11.90 39.10 -1.85
CA TRP A 34 -11.98 37.95 -0.97
C TRP A 34 -11.04 36.85 -1.45
N ALA A 35 -9.99 36.54 -0.70
CA ALA A 35 -9.08 35.44 -1.02
C ALA A 35 -9.70 34.08 -0.67
N ILE A 36 -10.41 33.49 -1.63
CA ILE A 36 -11.06 32.17 -1.44
C ILE A 36 -9.98 31.09 -1.24
N ARG A 37 -10.12 30.29 -0.18
CA ARG A 37 -9.22 29.17 0.14
C ARG A 37 -9.85 27.81 -0.15
N ASN A 38 -11.16 27.69 0.05
CA ASN A 38 -11.86 26.42 -0.02
C ASN A 38 -13.23 26.57 -0.68
N MET A 39 -13.69 25.48 -1.30
CA MET A 39 -14.99 25.40 -1.94
C MET A 39 -15.58 24.01 -1.72
N ALA A 40 -16.89 23.94 -1.57
CA ALA A 40 -17.66 22.69 -1.54
C ALA A 40 -18.92 22.88 -2.37
N TRP A 41 -19.38 21.82 -3.04
CA TRP A 41 -20.54 21.87 -3.91
C TRP A 41 -21.46 20.69 -3.64
N LYS A 42 -22.77 20.95 -3.61
CA LYS A 42 -23.82 19.94 -3.53
C LYS A 42 -25.09 20.47 -4.19
N ASP A 43 -25.70 19.66 -5.05
CA ASP A 43 -26.92 20.01 -5.79
C ASP A 43 -26.75 21.40 -6.48
N ASP A 44 -27.61 22.36 -6.17
CA ASP A 44 -27.53 23.74 -6.67
C ASP A 44 -26.79 24.70 -5.71
N MET A 45 -26.19 24.21 -4.63
CA MET A 45 -25.52 25.01 -3.60
C MET A 45 -24.00 24.94 -3.72
N LEU A 46 -23.37 26.06 -4.07
CA LEU A 46 -21.92 26.22 -4.05
C LEU A 46 -21.49 27.01 -2.81
N ALA A 47 -20.81 26.35 -1.89
CA ALA A 47 -20.23 26.96 -0.70
C ALA A 47 -18.76 27.31 -0.92
N MET A 48 -18.33 28.48 -0.44
CA MET A 48 -16.96 28.96 -0.55
C MET A 48 -16.52 29.57 0.78
N GLY A 49 -15.23 29.43 1.09
CA GLY A 49 -14.62 29.90 2.31
C GLY A 49 -13.36 30.69 2.03
N ASP A 50 -13.17 31.82 2.70
CA ASP A 50 -12.03 32.71 2.46
C ASP A 50 -10.96 32.67 3.58
N ALA A 51 -9.89 33.45 3.37
CA ALA A 51 -8.79 33.58 4.32
C ALA A 51 -9.15 34.36 5.60
N GLU A 52 -10.28 35.05 5.64
CA GLU A 52 -10.76 35.82 6.78
C GLU A 52 -11.81 35.10 7.62
N GLY A 53 -12.23 33.91 7.20
CA GLY A 53 -13.26 33.11 7.86
C GLY A 53 -14.69 33.42 7.41
N ARG A 54 -14.86 34.10 6.28
CA ARG A 54 -16.16 34.28 5.63
C ARG A 54 -16.56 33.01 4.88
N ILE A 55 -17.83 32.66 5.01
CA ILE A 55 -18.50 31.63 4.22
C ILE A 55 -19.46 32.34 3.27
N VAL A 56 -19.44 31.92 2.01
CA VAL A 56 -20.34 32.37 0.95
C VAL A 56 -21.11 31.16 0.43
N ILE A 57 -22.43 31.24 0.43
CA ILE A 57 -23.30 30.23 -0.18
C ILE A 57 -23.93 30.85 -1.43
N TRP A 58 -23.66 30.24 -2.57
CA TRP A 58 -24.27 30.60 -3.84
C TRP A 58 -25.27 29.53 -4.25
N ASP A 59 -26.54 29.92 -4.27
CA ASP A 59 -27.61 29.16 -4.90
C ASP A 59 -27.56 29.41 -6.42
N LEU A 60 -27.13 28.39 -7.17
CA LEU A 60 -26.98 28.41 -8.62
C LEU A 60 -28.34 28.43 -9.33
N GLY A 61 -29.36 27.80 -8.74
CA GLY A 61 -30.73 27.78 -9.26
C GLY A 61 -31.38 29.15 -9.19
N ARG A 62 -31.24 29.84 -8.04
CA ARG A 62 -31.75 31.20 -7.83
C ARG A 62 -30.80 32.30 -8.31
N ARG A 63 -29.55 31.95 -8.66
CA ARG A 63 -28.47 32.88 -9.02
C ARG A 63 -28.22 33.97 -7.96
N GLN A 64 -28.38 33.61 -6.68
CA GLN A 64 -28.21 34.53 -5.55
C GLN A 64 -27.11 34.03 -4.60
N SER A 65 -26.25 34.94 -4.15
CA SER A 65 -25.23 34.65 -3.16
C SER A 65 -25.52 35.33 -1.83
N ARG A 66 -25.33 34.58 -0.75
CA ARG A 66 -25.40 35.07 0.64
C ARG A 66 -24.06 34.80 1.31
N HIS A 67 -23.65 35.65 2.25
CA HIS A 67 -22.38 35.51 2.94
C HIS A 67 -22.49 35.86 4.42
N ILE A 68 -21.64 35.24 5.23
CA ILE A 68 -21.52 35.50 6.66
C ILE A 68 -20.08 35.30 7.12
N ARG A 69 -19.61 36.12 8.06
CA ARG A 69 -18.32 35.88 8.71
C ARG A 69 -18.51 34.84 9.82
N ALA A 70 -18.10 33.61 9.55
CA ALA A 70 -18.34 32.46 10.43
C ALA A 70 -17.33 32.36 11.57
N SER A 71 -16.09 32.73 11.31
CA SER A 71 -15.02 32.75 12.29
C SER A 71 -14.05 33.91 12.04
N ARG A 72 -13.15 34.13 12.99
CA ARG A 72 -11.99 35.03 12.84
C ARG A 72 -10.80 34.37 12.14
N PHE A 73 -10.86 33.05 11.98
CA PHE A 73 -9.80 32.25 11.40
C PHE A 73 -10.10 31.89 9.94
N PRO A 74 -9.07 31.66 9.10
CA PRO A 74 -9.27 31.22 7.71
C PRO A 74 -10.08 29.93 7.65
N VAL A 75 -10.83 29.75 6.56
CA VAL A 75 -11.49 28.49 6.26
C VAL A 75 -10.45 27.50 5.73
N VAL A 76 -10.25 26.40 6.47
CA VAL A 76 -9.27 25.34 6.18
C VAL A 76 -9.87 24.23 5.34
N ARG A 77 -11.13 23.86 5.59
CA ARG A 77 -11.85 22.82 4.83
C ARG A 77 -13.35 23.03 4.90
N MET A 78 -14.07 22.60 3.88
CA MET A 78 -15.52 22.62 3.81
C MET A 78 -16.03 21.31 3.21
N THR A 79 -17.10 20.74 3.76
CA THR A 79 -17.71 19.53 3.19
C THR A 79 -19.21 19.50 3.48
N PHE A 80 -20.00 19.09 2.49
CA PHE A 80 -21.44 18.90 2.66
C PHE A 80 -21.74 17.50 3.20
N SER A 81 -22.88 17.35 3.89
CA SER A 81 -23.41 16.03 4.22
C SER A 81 -23.62 15.21 2.94
N ARG A 82 -23.35 13.91 3.02
CA ARG A 82 -23.59 12.96 1.92
C ARG A 82 -25.03 12.44 1.88
N LEU A 83 -25.88 12.81 2.85
CA LEU A 83 -27.28 12.38 2.88
C LEU A 83 -28.06 13.09 1.77
N ALA A 84 -28.89 12.35 1.02
CA ALA A 84 -29.70 12.94 -0.04
C ALA A 84 -30.69 13.96 0.54
N GLY A 85 -30.76 15.16 -0.03
CA GLY A 85 -31.65 16.24 0.41
C GLY A 85 -31.21 17.01 1.67
N ASP A 86 -30.10 16.64 2.33
CA ASP A 86 -29.61 17.36 3.51
C ASP A 86 -28.52 18.38 3.13
N HIS A 87 -28.77 19.68 3.24
CA HIS A 87 -27.77 20.71 2.90
C HIS A 87 -26.95 21.18 4.10
N THR A 88 -26.68 20.30 5.06
CA THR A 88 -25.76 20.60 6.16
C THR A 88 -24.33 20.71 5.63
N LEU A 89 -23.66 21.81 5.96
CA LEU A 89 -22.28 22.10 5.59
C LEU A 89 -21.42 22.14 6.85
N ALA A 90 -20.36 21.34 6.87
CA ALA A 90 -19.33 21.45 7.88
C ALA A 90 -18.21 22.36 7.39
N VAL A 91 -17.81 23.31 8.24
CA VAL A 91 -16.74 24.27 7.98
C VAL A 91 -15.68 24.19 9.07
N LEU A 92 -14.48 23.83 8.65
CA LEU A 92 -13.31 23.71 9.51
C LEU A 92 -12.46 24.96 9.46
N HIS A 93 -12.11 25.43 10.65
CA HIS A 93 -11.09 26.41 10.95
C HIS A 93 -9.98 25.74 11.80
N PRO A 94 -8.80 26.34 11.97
CA PRO A 94 -7.67 25.70 12.66
C PRO A 94 -7.97 25.21 14.09
N ARG A 95 -8.90 25.86 14.80
CA ARG A 95 -9.28 25.54 16.19
C ARG A 95 -10.79 25.45 16.41
N GLU A 96 -11.55 25.48 15.34
CA GLU A 96 -13.01 25.54 15.40
C GLU A 96 -13.59 24.75 14.26
N LEU A 97 -14.62 23.96 14.55
CA LEU A 97 -15.45 23.34 13.55
C LEU A 97 -16.88 23.83 13.75
N SER A 98 -17.56 24.16 12.66
CA SER A 98 -18.97 24.57 12.71
C SER A 98 -19.82 23.82 11.69
N LEU A 99 -21.04 23.45 12.08
CA LEU A 99 -22.06 22.90 11.20
C LEU A 99 -23.07 24.01 10.86
N TRP A 100 -23.42 24.10 9.59
CA TRP A 100 -24.28 25.14 9.03
C TRP A 100 -25.44 24.51 8.26
N ASP A 101 -26.63 25.02 8.50
CA ASP A 101 -27.73 24.92 7.56
C ASP A 101 -27.48 25.94 6.45
N THR A 102 -27.25 25.46 5.22
CA THR A 102 -26.97 26.35 4.09
C THR A 102 -28.22 26.95 3.45
N GLU A 103 -29.40 26.35 3.65
CA GLU A 103 -30.66 26.94 3.18
C GLU A 103 -31.00 28.16 4.03
N ALA A 104 -30.90 28.05 5.36
CA ALA A 104 -31.14 29.16 6.28
C ALA A 104 -29.92 30.08 6.48
N LEU A 105 -28.71 29.63 6.11
CA LEU A 105 -27.43 30.26 6.45
C LEU A 105 -27.25 30.45 7.97
N THR A 106 -27.62 29.43 8.75
CA THR A 106 -27.57 29.47 10.22
C THR A 106 -26.63 28.40 10.77
N ARG A 107 -25.82 28.75 11.77
CA ARG A 107 -24.93 27.82 12.46
C ARG A 107 -25.73 26.92 13.40
N GLN A 108 -25.76 25.62 13.11
CA GLN A 108 -26.43 24.59 13.91
C GLN A 108 -25.57 24.13 15.10
N HIS A 109 -24.28 23.93 14.87
CA HIS A 109 -23.37 23.41 15.89
C HIS A 109 -21.98 24.04 15.78
N GLN A 110 -21.26 24.08 16.91
CA GLN A 110 -19.90 24.63 16.98
C GLN A 110 -19.09 23.83 18.00
N ILE A 111 -17.94 23.34 17.55
CA ILE A 111 -16.95 22.60 18.35
C ILE A 111 -15.68 23.43 18.37
N ILE A 112 -15.22 23.75 19.58
CA ILE A 112 -13.99 24.52 19.80
C ILE A 112 -12.93 23.56 20.35
N LEU A 113 -11.76 23.57 19.74
CA LEU A 113 -10.60 22.82 20.22
C LEU A 113 -9.82 23.63 21.25
N ASP A 114 -9.22 22.93 22.20
CA ASP A 114 -8.30 23.53 23.17
C ASP A 114 -7.11 24.20 22.45
N ALA A 115 -6.49 25.20 23.09
CA ALA A 115 -5.38 25.98 22.53
C ALA A 115 -4.16 25.12 22.15
N SER A 116 -3.98 23.97 22.81
CA SER A 116 -2.93 22.97 22.53
C SER A 116 -3.21 22.13 21.28
N ARG A 117 -4.46 22.11 20.79
CA ARG A 117 -4.91 21.26 19.70
C ARG A 117 -5.23 22.06 18.44
N SER A 118 -4.94 21.46 17.29
CA SER A 118 -5.37 21.98 16.00
C SER A 118 -5.98 20.87 15.17
N ALA A 119 -7.04 21.19 14.43
CA ALA A 119 -7.62 20.27 13.47
C ALA A 119 -6.76 20.28 12.20
N LEU A 120 -6.28 19.11 11.82
CA LEU A 120 -5.57 18.88 10.57
C LEU A 120 -6.56 18.62 9.44
N ASP A 121 -7.61 17.83 9.72
CA ASP A 121 -8.59 17.47 8.72
C ASP A 121 -9.99 17.17 9.30
N MET A 122 -11.01 17.15 8.45
CA MET A 122 -12.40 16.88 8.83
C MET A 122 -13.24 16.28 7.69
N ASP A 123 -14.15 15.39 8.06
CA ASP A 123 -15.19 14.85 7.18
C ASP A 123 -16.51 14.63 7.94
N LEU A 124 -17.60 14.35 7.22
CA LEU A 124 -18.91 14.05 7.79
C LEU A 124 -19.29 12.57 7.64
N CYS A 125 -19.75 11.96 8.74
CA CYS A 125 -20.46 10.69 8.74
C CYS A 125 -21.95 10.95 9.00
N GLY A 126 -22.75 10.96 7.93
CA GLY A 126 -24.11 11.49 7.96
C GLY A 126 -24.06 13.00 8.19
N VAL A 127 -24.53 13.46 9.34
CA VAL A 127 -24.43 14.86 9.80
C VAL A 127 -23.41 15.07 10.92
N SER A 128 -22.80 13.99 11.41
CA SER A 128 -21.85 14.02 12.53
C SER A 128 -20.41 14.20 12.04
N PRO A 129 -19.69 15.22 12.53
CA PRO A 129 -18.29 15.41 12.19
C PRO A 129 -17.34 14.33 12.69
N ILE A 130 -16.33 14.07 11.86
CA ILE A 130 -15.11 13.34 12.20
C ILE A 130 -13.95 14.31 12.01
N LEU A 131 -13.12 14.52 13.03
CA LEU A 131 -11.95 15.39 12.99
C LEU A 131 -10.67 14.57 13.17
N LEU A 132 -9.63 14.91 12.41
CA LEU A 132 -8.26 14.51 12.65
C LEU A 132 -7.48 15.71 13.20
N THR A 133 -6.69 15.49 14.24
CA THR A 133 -5.99 16.54 14.98
C THR A 133 -4.50 16.26 15.10
N ASN A 134 -3.74 17.29 15.50
CA ASN A 134 -2.28 17.24 15.65
C ASN A 134 -1.74 16.27 16.70
N ASP A 135 -2.57 15.73 17.58
CA ASP A 135 -2.20 14.65 18.51
C ASP A 135 -2.41 13.25 17.91
N ASN A 136 -2.62 13.16 16.59
CA ASN A 136 -2.86 11.92 15.83
C ASN A 136 -4.10 11.13 16.30
N VAL A 137 -5.07 11.79 16.93
CA VAL A 137 -6.32 11.17 17.37
C VAL A 137 -7.46 11.53 16.43
N LEU A 138 -8.18 10.52 15.94
CA LEU A 138 -9.43 10.70 15.21
C LEU A 138 -10.58 10.87 16.20
N ARG A 139 -11.29 11.99 16.12
CA ARG A 139 -12.38 12.37 17.01
C ARG A 139 -13.70 12.34 16.26
N TYR A 140 -14.64 11.54 16.74
CA TYR A 140 -16.02 11.57 16.28
C TYR A 140 -16.82 12.50 17.19
N ALA A 141 -17.42 13.54 16.62
CA ALA A 141 -18.28 14.48 17.32
C ALA A 141 -19.72 14.27 16.82
N PRO A 142 -20.57 13.51 17.54
CA PRO A 142 -21.95 13.33 17.13
C PRO A 142 -22.66 14.69 17.10
N ALA A 143 -23.50 14.92 16.08
CA ALA A 143 -24.29 16.15 15.94
C ALA A 143 -25.40 16.31 17.01
N ALA A 144 -25.41 15.46 18.04
CA ALA A 144 -26.37 15.50 19.12
C ALA A 144 -26.14 16.74 20.01
N ALA A 145 -27.21 17.21 20.65
CA ALA A 145 -27.22 18.42 21.47
C ALA A 145 -26.05 18.43 22.49
N LYS A 146 -25.57 19.63 22.84
CA LYS A 146 -24.57 19.79 23.92
C LYS A 146 -25.00 18.95 25.13
N ASN A 147 -24.10 18.09 25.61
CA ASN A 147 -24.27 17.21 26.78
C ASN A 147 -25.18 15.97 26.62
N SER A 148 -25.53 15.54 25.40
CA SER A 148 -26.12 14.20 25.22
C SER A 148 -25.03 13.11 25.21
N PRO A 149 -25.18 12.02 25.97
CA PRO A 149 -24.26 10.89 25.88
C PRO A 149 -24.34 10.28 24.48
N MET A 150 -23.18 9.95 23.90
CA MET A 150 -23.11 9.27 22.61
C MET A 150 -23.77 7.89 22.73
N LEU A 151 -24.85 7.64 21.99
CA LEU A 151 -25.50 6.34 22.01
C LEU A 151 -24.74 5.36 21.12
N GLU A 152 -24.83 4.07 21.43
CA GLU A 152 -24.11 3.03 20.69
C GLU A 152 -24.49 2.97 19.19
N LYS A 153 -25.72 3.39 18.88
CA LYS A 153 -26.22 3.53 17.50
C LYS A 153 -25.51 4.63 16.71
N ASP A 154 -25.03 5.68 17.39
CA ASP A 154 -24.41 6.86 16.76
C ASP A 154 -22.95 6.57 16.38
N ILE A 155 -22.30 5.62 17.04
CA ILE A 155 -20.91 5.25 16.73
C ILE A 155 -20.87 4.55 15.36
N PRO A 156 -20.06 5.04 14.40
CA PRO A 156 -19.84 4.38 13.12
C PRO A 156 -19.45 2.93 13.31
N VAL A 157 -19.98 2.05 12.45
CA VAL A 157 -19.91 0.59 12.64
C VAL A 157 -18.48 0.10 12.84
N LEU A 158 -17.53 0.56 12.02
CA LEU A 158 -16.12 0.17 12.10
C LEU A 158 -15.36 0.75 13.29
N LEU A 159 -15.89 1.80 13.92
CA LEU A 159 -15.32 2.42 15.13
C LEU A 159 -15.92 1.84 16.42
N ASN A 160 -16.96 1.01 16.32
CA ASN A 160 -17.56 0.34 17.46
C ASN A 160 -17.00 -1.10 17.60
N PRO A 161 -16.16 -1.38 18.61
CA PRO A 161 -15.53 -2.69 18.76
C PRO A 161 -16.53 -3.83 19.01
N LYS A 162 -17.67 -3.55 19.67
CA LYS A 162 -18.72 -4.54 19.89
C LYS A 162 -19.43 -4.89 18.58
N LYS A 163 -19.78 -3.88 17.77
CA LYS A 163 -20.36 -4.11 16.43
C LYS A 163 -19.36 -4.85 15.54
N VAL A 164 -18.08 -4.47 15.51
CA VAL A 164 -17.06 -5.18 14.73
C VAL A 164 -16.92 -6.64 15.18
N ALA A 165 -16.92 -6.92 16.49
CA ALA A 165 -16.91 -8.28 17.00
C ALA A 165 -18.15 -9.07 16.54
N GLN A 166 -19.35 -8.46 16.61
CA GLN A 166 -20.58 -9.06 16.09
C GLN A 166 -20.49 -9.32 14.58
N LEU A 167 -19.99 -8.37 13.79
CA LEU A 167 -19.79 -8.55 12.34
C LEU A 167 -18.86 -9.75 12.04
N LYS A 168 -17.81 -9.95 12.84
CA LYS A 168 -16.91 -11.11 12.71
C LYS A 168 -17.65 -12.42 12.99
N VAL A 169 -18.58 -12.45 13.96
CA VAL A 169 -19.42 -13.62 14.28
C VAL A 169 -20.45 -13.87 13.18
N ASP A 170 -21.20 -12.83 12.78
CA ASP A 170 -22.22 -12.89 11.75
C ASP A 170 -21.64 -13.33 10.40
N PHE A 171 -20.43 -12.86 10.08
CA PHE A 171 -19.72 -13.30 8.89
C PHE A 171 -19.37 -14.78 8.99
N LYS A 172 -19.08 -15.37 10.16
CA LYS A 172 -18.85 -16.82 10.27
C LYS A 172 -20.14 -17.60 10.07
N SER A 173 -21.25 -17.19 10.68
CA SER A 173 -22.55 -17.86 10.62
C SER A 173 -23.36 -17.58 9.34
N SER A 174 -22.90 -16.66 8.47
CA SER A 174 -23.63 -16.21 7.29
C SER A 174 -25.03 -15.64 7.59
N SER A 175 -25.28 -15.19 8.82
CA SER A 175 -26.62 -14.85 9.33
C SER A 175 -26.87 -13.35 9.49
N SER A 176 -26.18 -12.49 8.72
CA SER A 176 -26.25 -11.04 8.95
C SER A 176 -27.45 -10.37 8.28
N GLU A 177 -28.13 -9.50 9.02
CA GLU A 177 -29.12 -8.54 8.51
C GLU A 177 -28.47 -7.29 7.86
N ASN A 178 -27.14 -7.12 7.99
CA ASN A 178 -26.45 -5.96 7.44
C ASN A 178 -26.27 -6.09 5.91
N PRO A 179 -26.84 -5.18 5.09
CA PRO A 179 -26.76 -5.26 3.62
C PRO A 179 -25.33 -5.27 3.06
N ALA A 180 -24.38 -4.62 3.75
CA ALA A 180 -22.98 -4.59 3.34
C ALA A 180 -22.29 -5.93 3.62
N LEU A 181 -22.54 -6.54 4.78
CA LEU A 181 -22.01 -7.88 5.08
C LEU A 181 -22.65 -8.94 4.18
N TRP A 182 -23.95 -8.85 3.90
CA TRP A 182 -24.62 -9.79 3.01
C TRP A 182 -23.91 -9.90 1.65
N LYS A 183 -23.61 -8.76 1.01
CA LYS A 183 -22.87 -8.72 -0.27
C LYS A 183 -21.49 -9.35 -0.20
N ILE A 184 -20.85 -9.31 0.96
CA ILE A 184 -19.51 -9.83 1.17
C ILE A 184 -19.55 -11.31 1.51
N SER A 185 -20.54 -11.74 2.30
CA SER A 185 -20.84 -13.14 2.58
C SER A 185 -21.18 -13.92 1.32
N GLN A 186 -21.81 -13.28 0.32
CA GLN A 186 -22.03 -13.88 -1.01
C GLN A 186 -20.73 -14.15 -1.79
N ARG A 187 -19.63 -13.47 -1.46
CA ARG A 187 -18.30 -13.67 -2.08
C ARG A 187 -17.47 -14.73 -1.37
N LYS A 188 -17.99 -15.36 -0.32
CA LYS A 188 -17.27 -16.43 0.37
C LYS A 188 -16.94 -17.54 -0.61
N VAL A 189 -15.70 -18.00 -0.52
CA VAL A 189 -15.24 -19.18 -1.24
C VAL A 189 -15.69 -20.40 -0.45
N SER A 190 -16.55 -21.21 -1.06
CA SER A 190 -16.88 -22.56 -0.57
C SER A 190 -15.78 -23.52 -0.98
N SER A 191 -15.54 -24.55 -0.17
CA SER A 191 -14.65 -25.65 -0.54
C SER A 191 -15.19 -26.36 -1.77
N THR A 192 -14.62 -26.07 -2.93
CA THR A 192 -14.74 -26.94 -4.09
C THR A 192 -13.76 -28.09 -3.85
N ASN A 193 -14.27 -29.30 -3.68
CA ASN A 193 -13.46 -30.52 -3.76
C ASN A 193 -13.01 -30.74 -5.22
N SER A 194 -12.32 -29.77 -5.83
CA SER A 194 -11.55 -30.00 -7.04
C SER A 194 -10.34 -30.83 -6.61
N ALA A 195 -10.28 -32.06 -7.11
CA ALA A 195 -9.30 -33.09 -6.74
C ALA A 195 -7.84 -32.77 -7.15
N GLY A 196 -7.45 -31.50 -7.19
CA GLY A 196 -6.15 -31.02 -7.64
C GLY A 196 -5.49 -29.94 -6.77
N ASP A 197 -6.18 -29.32 -5.79
CA ASP A 197 -5.55 -28.33 -4.91
C ASP A 197 -4.91 -29.02 -3.70
N ALA A 198 -3.60 -28.88 -3.50
CA ALA A 198 -2.86 -29.51 -2.42
C ALA A 198 -3.21 -28.97 -1.02
N HIS A 199 -3.76 -27.75 -0.93
CA HIS A 199 -4.07 -27.05 0.31
C HIS A 199 -5.48 -26.44 0.33
N ASP A 200 -6.21 -26.58 1.44
CA ASP A 200 -7.51 -25.92 1.61
C ASP A 200 -7.31 -24.43 1.97
N LEU A 201 -7.37 -23.58 0.94
CA LEU A 201 -7.22 -22.12 1.07
C LEU A 201 -8.53 -21.39 1.38
N THR A 202 -9.66 -22.09 1.52
CA THR A 202 -10.98 -21.46 1.69
C THR A 202 -11.03 -20.58 2.94
N GLY A 203 -10.45 -21.07 4.05
CA GLY A 203 -10.37 -20.34 5.31
C GLY A 203 -9.57 -19.03 5.18
N LEU A 204 -8.42 -19.08 4.51
CA LEU A 204 -7.58 -17.91 4.26
C LEU A 204 -8.28 -16.88 3.35
N LYS A 205 -8.85 -17.33 2.23
CA LYS A 205 -9.57 -16.46 1.28
C LYS A 205 -10.77 -15.78 1.93
N ASN A 206 -11.53 -16.51 2.75
CA ASN A 206 -12.67 -15.94 3.48
C ASN A 206 -12.23 -14.93 4.57
N HIS A 207 -11.13 -15.21 5.27
CA HIS A 207 -10.59 -14.27 6.25
C HIS A 207 -10.00 -13.02 5.59
N LEU A 208 -9.42 -13.15 4.39
CA LEU A 208 -8.92 -12.03 3.59
C LEU A 208 -10.05 -11.08 3.18
N ILE A 209 -11.17 -11.63 2.71
CA ILE A 209 -12.37 -10.85 2.33
C ILE A 209 -12.88 -10.05 3.53
N LEU A 210 -13.00 -10.68 4.70
CA LEU A 210 -13.43 -10.02 5.93
C LEU A 210 -12.44 -8.94 6.38
N SER A 211 -11.15 -9.25 6.39
CA SER A 211 -10.10 -8.31 6.80
C SER A 211 -10.07 -7.08 5.90
N ARG A 212 -10.29 -7.26 4.59
CA ARG A 212 -10.38 -6.16 3.61
C ARG A 212 -11.59 -5.26 3.86
N PHE A 213 -12.72 -5.85 4.25
CA PHE A 213 -13.91 -5.08 4.63
C PHE A 213 -13.70 -4.26 5.91
N LEU A 214 -13.00 -4.84 6.88
CA LEU A 214 -12.70 -4.19 8.15
C LEU A 214 -11.55 -3.17 8.06
N GLY A 215 -10.81 -3.15 6.94
CA GLY A 215 -9.66 -2.27 6.74
C GLY A 215 -8.39 -2.75 7.47
N GLU A 216 -8.32 -4.02 7.87
CA GLU A 216 -7.15 -4.63 8.51
C GLU A 216 -6.07 -4.94 7.45
N MET A 217 -5.45 -3.90 6.89
CA MET A 217 -4.53 -4.00 5.73
C MET A 217 -3.32 -4.88 6.02
N SER A 218 -2.78 -4.84 7.25
CA SER A 218 -1.62 -5.64 7.62
C SER A 218 -1.93 -7.14 7.58
N VAL A 219 -3.12 -7.52 8.01
CA VAL A 219 -3.65 -8.90 7.93
C VAL A 219 -3.93 -9.28 6.49
N CYS A 220 -4.48 -8.36 5.69
CA CYS A 220 -4.72 -8.59 4.26
C CYS A 220 -3.43 -8.91 3.50
N HIS A 221 -2.36 -8.19 3.77
CA HIS A 221 -1.06 -8.44 3.13
C HIS A 221 -0.49 -9.80 3.56
N LEU A 222 -0.54 -10.14 4.85
CA LEU A 222 -0.08 -11.44 5.34
C LEU A 222 -0.84 -12.60 4.68
N LEU A 223 -2.17 -12.51 4.63
CA LEU A 223 -3.02 -13.53 4.01
C LEU A 223 -2.81 -13.62 2.51
N SER A 224 -2.56 -12.49 1.83
CA SER A 224 -2.28 -12.49 0.39
C SER A 224 -0.95 -13.21 0.10
N ILE A 225 0.09 -12.94 0.90
CA ILE A 225 1.38 -13.65 0.82
C ILE A 225 1.17 -15.14 1.12
N ALA A 226 0.45 -15.47 2.20
CA ALA A 226 0.18 -16.86 2.56
C ALA A 226 -0.59 -17.61 1.48
N CYS A 227 -1.61 -17.00 0.88
CA CYS A 227 -2.31 -17.58 -0.27
C CYS A 227 -1.38 -17.74 -1.48
N SER A 228 -0.52 -16.78 -1.79
CA SER A 228 0.41 -16.88 -2.92
C SER A 228 1.46 -17.98 -2.72
N VAL A 229 1.90 -18.21 -1.48
CA VAL A 229 2.94 -19.20 -1.15
C VAL A 229 2.36 -20.62 -1.02
N LEU A 230 1.11 -20.73 -0.55
CA LEU A 230 0.41 -22.01 -0.38
C LEU A 230 -0.43 -22.42 -1.61
N SER A 231 -0.55 -21.57 -2.63
CA SER A 231 -1.19 -21.96 -3.89
C SER A 231 -0.14 -22.53 -4.83
N ASP A 232 -0.37 -23.72 -5.36
CA ASP A 232 0.47 -24.31 -6.41
C ASP A 232 0.26 -23.63 -7.79
N GLU A 233 -0.73 -22.75 -7.90
CA GLU A 233 -0.96 -21.97 -9.13
C GLU A 233 0.08 -20.86 -9.28
N GLU A 234 0.95 -21.00 -10.29
CA GLU A 234 1.99 -20.03 -10.71
C GLU A 234 1.46 -18.60 -11.03
N GLN A 235 0.16 -18.34 -10.91
CA GLN A 235 -0.52 -17.15 -11.43
C GLN A 235 -0.96 -16.12 -10.38
N ILE A 236 -0.83 -16.38 -9.07
CA ILE A 236 -1.20 -15.37 -8.06
C ILE A 236 -0.06 -14.36 -7.91
N GLN A 237 0.02 -13.40 -8.82
CA GLN A 237 0.94 -12.27 -8.68
C GLN A 237 0.44 -11.36 -7.55
N LEU A 238 1.22 -11.29 -6.48
CA LEU A 238 1.01 -10.34 -5.39
C LEU A 238 0.95 -8.90 -5.91
N SER A 239 0.24 -8.03 -5.18
CA SER A 239 0.11 -6.64 -5.55
C SER A 239 1.48 -5.91 -5.57
N PRO A 240 1.65 -4.85 -6.38
CA PRO A 240 2.94 -4.16 -6.51
C PRO A 240 3.51 -3.56 -5.22
N ASP A 241 2.66 -3.24 -4.25
CA ASP A 241 3.07 -2.80 -2.90
C ASP A 241 3.77 -3.91 -2.09
N LEU A 242 3.55 -5.17 -2.45
CA LEU A 242 4.21 -6.34 -1.85
C LEU A 242 5.34 -6.89 -2.71
N GLN A 243 5.85 -6.10 -3.66
CA GLN A 243 6.89 -6.52 -4.61
C GLN A 243 8.13 -7.10 -3.90
N MET A 244 8.51 -6.58 -2.74
CA MET A 244 9.65 -7.11 -1.97
C MET A 244 9.49 -8.56 -1.53
N PHE A 245 8.26 -9.11 -1.49
CA PHE A 245 7.95 -10.48 -1.10
C PHE A 245 7.67 -11.40 -2.30
N TRP A 246 7.79 -10.90 -3.53
CA TRP A 246 7.66 -11.75 -4.72
C TRP A 246 8.80 -12.77 -4.80
N PRO A 247 8.62 -13.93 -5.46
CA PRO A 247 9.74 -14.80 -5.78
C PRO A 247 10.87 -14.04 -6.50
N SER A 248 12.13 -14.37 -6.21
CA SER A 248 13.31 -13.75 -6.85
C SER A 248 13.27 -13.73 -8.39
N PRO A 249 12.85 -14.78 -9.12
CA PRO A 249 12.81 -14.73 -10.59
C PRO A 249 11.79 -13.73 -11.14
N THR A 250 10.56 -13.70 -10.60
CA THR A 250 9.52 -12.77 -11.05
C THR A 250 9.84 -11.33 -10.67
N PHE A 251 10.46 -11.14 -9.49
CA PHE A 251 11.01 -9.86 -9.07
C PHE A 251 12.09 -9.34 -10.03
N ARG A 252 13.08 -10.19 -10.35
CA ARG A 252 14.18 -9.87 -11.26
C ARG A 252 13.66 -9.50 -12.64
N GLU A 253 12.73 -10.27 -13.18
CA GLU A 253 12.16 -9.99 -14.51
C GLU A 253 11.42 -8.64 -14.53
N ARG A 254 10.60 -8.37 -13.51
CA ARG A 254 9.91 -7.08 -13.39
C ARG A 254 10.89 -5.92 -13.33
N GLU A 255 11.90 -6.03 -12.47
CA GLU A 255 12.92 -5.00 -12.29
C GLU A 255 13.77 -4.78 -13.53
N LEU A 256 14.10 -5.85 -14.26
CA LEU A 256 14.77 -5.76 -15.54
C LEU A 256 13.94 -4.95 -16.54
N ARG A 257 12.62 -5.23 -16.66
CA ARG A 257 11.72 -4.50 -17.56
C ARG A 257 11.58 -3.03 -17.17
N VAL A 258 11.43 -2.73 -15.88
CA VAL A 258 11.30 -1.35 -15.36
C VAL A 258 12.59 -0.58 -15.61
N THR A 259 13.75 -1.16 -15.28
CA THR A 259 15.06 -0.53 -15.50
C THR A 259 15.30 -0.29 -16.98
N CYS A 260 15.02 -1.28 -17.84
CA CYS A 260 15.10 -1.16 -19.29
C CYS A 260 14.24 -0.01 -19.85
N ALA A 261 13.03 0.19 -19.33
CA ALA A 261 12.15 1.27 -19.74
C ALA A 261 12.63 2.64 -19.21
N ALA A 262 13.15 2.66 -17.99
CA ALA A 262 13.74 3.85 -17.39
C ALA A 262 14.96 4.33 -18.20
N CYS A 263 15.80 3.41 -18.71
CA CYS A 263 16.98 3.79 -19.51
C CYS A 263 16.58 4.53 -20.80
N SER A 264 15.36 4.29 -21.30
CA SER A 264 14.81 4.95 -22.48
C SER A 264 14.13 6.29 -22.17
N ALA A 265 13.96 6.67 -20.90
CA ALA A 265 13.32 7.91 -20.49
C ALA A 265 14.36 9.04 -20.26
N GLY A 266 14.03 10.26 -20.69
CA GLY A 266 14.94 11.42 -20.61
C GLY A 266 15.01 12.11 -19.23
N ASN A 267 14.03 11.88 -18.35
CA ASN A 267 13.83 12.68 -17.12
C ASN A 267 14.35 12.03 -15.83
N ILE A 268 15.19 10.99 -15.93
CA ILE A 268 15.63 10.20 -14.78
C ILE A 268 17.12 10.44 -14.53
N GLU A 269 17.48 10.59 -13.25
CA GLU A 269 18.86 10.69 -12.77
C GLU A 269 19.74 9.54 -13.33
N GLU A 270 20.74 9.88 -14.13
CA GLU A 270 21.55 8.92 -14.89
C GLU A 270 22.38 8.00 -13.97
N SER A 271 22.91 8.52 -12.87
CA SER A 271 23.77 7.74 -11.95
C SER A 271 23.04 6.56 -11.29
N ARG A 272 21.86 6.83 -10.70
CA ARG A 272 21.04 5.80 -10.03
C ARG A 272 20.54 4.73 -11.00
N LEU A 273 20.33 5.12 -12.24
CA LEU A 273 19.85 4.24 -13.28
C LEU A 273 20.94 3.26 -13.76
N VAL A 274 22.16 3.76 -13.93
CA VAL A 274 23.31 2.93 -14.30
C VAL A 274 23.60 1.90 -13.22
N GLU A 275 23.61 2.31 -11.95
CA GLU A 275 23.81 1.39 -10.82
C GLU A 275 22.81 0.23 -10.86
N ARG A 276 21.51 0.52 -10.98
CA ARG A 276 20.46 -0.50 -11.07
C ARG A 276 20.58 -1.38 -12.31
N ALA A 277 20.98 -0.81 -13.45
CA ALA A 277 21.17 -1.54 -14.69
C ALA A 277 22.34 -2.53 -14.63
N VAL A 278 23.43 -2.15 -13.95
CA VAL A 278 24.58 -3.04 -13.70
C VAL A 278 24.17 -4.20 -12.79
N VAL A 279 23.42 -3.92 -11.72
CA VAL A 279 22.91 -4.94 -10.80
C VAL A 279 21.97 -5.92 -11.49
N ALA A 280 21.05 -5.43 -12.34
CA ALA A 280 20.12 -6.28 -13.09
C ALA A 280 20.83 -7.12 -14.18
N GLY A 281 21.93 -6.61 -14.72
CA GLY A 281 22.70 -7.27 -15.77
C GLY A 281 21.98 -7.41 -17.11
N GLY A 282 22.62 -8.13 -18.04
CA GLY A 282 22.07 -8.42 -19.37
C GLY A 282 21.68 -7.17 -20.16
N LYS A 283 20.48 -7.20 -20.77
CA LYS A 283 19.97 -6.13 -21.65
C LYS A 283 19.84 -4.75 -20.97
N ALA A 284 19.69 -4.70 -19.65
CA ALA A 284 19.61 -3.43 -18.94
C ALA A 284 20.98 -2.72 -18.94
N LYS A 285 22.07 -3.48 -18.76
CA LYS A 285 23.44 -2.97 -18.82
C LYS A 285 23.73 -2.33 -20.18
N ASP A 286 23.35 -2.99 -21.27
CA ASP A 286 23.57 -2.48 -22.63
C ASP A 286 22.83 -1.16 -22.85
N ARG A 287 21.57 -1.05 -22.40
CA ARG A 287 20.80 0.20 -22.48
C ARG A 287 21.36 1.32 -21.61
N ALA A 288 21.97 0.99 -20.47
CA ALA A 288 22.66 1.97 -19.64
C ALA A 288 23.89 2.53 -20.36
N VAL A 289 24.64 1.70 -21.08
CA VAL A 289 25.77 2.13 -21.92
C VAL A 289 25.30 3.07 -23.03
N ASP A 290 24.23 2.71 -23.75
CA ASP A 290 23.66 3.57 -24.80
C ASP A 290 23.26 4.95 -24.25
N ARG A 291 22.69 4.98 -23.05
CA ARG A 291 22.28 6.23 -22.39
C ARG A 291 23.47 7.08 -21.95
N LEU A 292 24.55 6.45 -21.46
CA LEU A 292 25.79 7.12 -21.05
C LEU A 292 26.50 7.79 -22.23
N ILE A 293 26.47 7.20 -23.43
CA ILE A 293 27.06 7.79 -24.63
C ILE A 293 26.38 9.13 -24.99
N GLY A 294 25.08 9.26 -24.71
CA GLY A 294 24.31 10.49 -24.93
C GLY A 294 24.28 11.45 -23.73
N SER A 295 25.07 11.23 -22.68
CA SER A 295 25.06 12.05 -21.46
C SER A 295 25.71 13.43 -21.69
N SER A 296 25.25 14.42 -20.91
CA SER A 296 25.86 15.76 -20.87
C SER A 296 27.25 15.78 -20.24
N ASP A 297 27.54 14.87 -19.30
CA ASP A 297 28.88 14.72 -18.71
C ASP A 297 29.71 13.70 -19.51
N LEU A 298 30.15 14.15 -20.68
CA LEU A 298 30.82 13.28 -21.66
C LEU A 298 32.04 12.57 -21.09
N ARG A 299 32.83 13.22 -20.22
CA ARG A 299 34.09 12.64 -19.72
C ARG A 299 33.80 11.50 -18.75
N HIS A 300 33.02 11.74 -17.71
CA HIS A 300 32.70 10.71 -16.72
C HIS A 300 31.90 9.57 -17.36
N ALA A 301 30.88 9.91 -18.15
CA ALA A 301 30.00 8.93 -18.77
C ALA A 301 30.73 8.04 -19.79
N SER A 302 31.63 8.60 -20.61
CA SER A 302 32.41 7.79 -21.58
C SER A 302 33.35 6.81 -20.89
N MET A 303 34.03 7.23 -19.80
CA MET A 303 34.91 6.33 -19.05
C MET A 303 34.11 5.22 -18.36
N LYS A 304 32.95 5.56 -17.77
CA LYS A 304 32.04 4.60 -17.14
C LYS A 304 31.49 3.60 -18.17
N ALA A 305 31.05 4.08 -19.34
CA ALA A 305 30.62 3.24 -20.45
C ALA A 305 31.72 2.28 -20.92
N ALA A 306 32.96 2.76 -21.08
CA ALA A 306 34.10 1.93 -21.45
C ALA A 306 34.36 0.81 -20.43
N LEU A 307 34.25 1.11 -19.12
CA LEU A 307 34.40 0.12 -18.06
C LEU A 307 33.30 -0.96 -18.11
N LEU A 308 32.04 -0.57 -18.33
CA LEU A 308 30.89 -1.49 -18.38
C LEU A 308 30.92 -2.46 -19.58
N VAL A 309 31.54 -2.03 -20.69
CA VAL A 309 31.74 -2.84 -21.90
C VAL A 309 33.01 -3.69 -21.83
N SER A 310 34.00 -3.30 -21.02
CA SER A 310 35.27 -4.04 -20.92
C SER A 310 35.09 -5.45 -20.34
N SER A 311 35.93 -6.39 -20.80
CA SER A 311 35.90 -7.77 -20.30
C SER A 311 36.45 -7.84 -18.88
N GLN A 312 35.61 -8.34 -17.97
CA GLN A 312 35.95 -8.55 -16.57
C GLN A 312 36.29 -10.02 -16.28
N GLU A 313 36.79 -10.74 -17.28
CA GLU A 313 37.09 -12.16 -17.14
C GLU A 313 38.45 -12.44 -16.49
N ASN A 314 39.39 -11.52 -16.61
CA ASN A 314 40.73 -11.64 -16.03
C ASN A 314 40.70 -11.54 -14.50
N GLU A 315 41.29 -12.51 -13.80
CA GLU A 315 41.40 -12.53 -12.34
C GLU A 315 42.15 -11.35 -11.75
N GLN A 316 43.20 -10.87 -12.42
CA GLN A 316 43.95 -9.70 -11.98
C GLN A 316 43.08 -8.44 -12.04
N ALA A 317 42.32 -8.27 -13.12
CA ALA A 317 41.39 -7.15 -13.28
C ALA A 317 40.27 -7.21 -12.23
N ARG A 318 39.67 -8.39 -12.00
CA ARG A 318 38.66 -8.59 -10.95
C ARG A 318 39.19 -8.23 -9.56
N SER A 319 40.40 -8.67 -9.23
CA SER A 319 41.01 -8.40 -7.93
C SER A 319 41.29 -6.91 -7.72
N LEU A 320 41.79 -6.23 -8.75
CA LEU A 320 42.02 -4.78 -8.71
C LEU A 320 40.70 -4.00 -8.60
N ILE A 321 39.67 -4.37 -9.36
CA ILE A 321 38.35 -3.73 -9.29
C ILE A 321 37.71 -3.93 -7.92
N LYS A 322 37.83 -5.12 -7.32
CA LYS A 322 37.38 -5.34 -5.94
C LYS A 322 38.08 -4.41 -4.95
N LEU A 323 39.40 -4.24 -5.09
CA LEU A 323 40.17 -3.33 -4.23
C LEU A 323 39.76 -1.87 -4.41
N ILE A 324 39.52 -1.44 -5.65
CA ILE A 324 39.02 -0.10 -5.95
C ILE A 324 37.63 0.07 -5.30
N ALA A 325 36.74 -0.90 -5.49
CA ALA A 325 35.39 -0.87 -4.94
C ALA A 325 35.37 -0.75 -3.41
N THR A 326 36.19 -1.53 -2.71
CA THR A 326 36.27 -1.45 -1.24
C THR A 326 36.83 -0.11 -0.77
N ASN A 327 37.79 0.47 -1.49
CA ASN A 327 38.32 1.80 -1.19
C ASN A 327 37.26 2.91 -1.42
N LEU A 328 36.45 2.81 -2.48
CA LEU A 328 35.34 3.73 -2.74
C LEU A 328 34.30 3.65 -1.63
N ILE A 329 33.92 2.45 -1.19
CA ILE A 329 32.99 2.25 -0.07
C ILE A 329 33.55 2.84 1.22
N ALA A 330 34.84 2.62 1.51
CA ALA A 330 35.51 3.20 2.66
C ALA A 330 35.58 4.74 2.62
N SER A 331 35.55 5.32 1.42
CA SER A 331 35.54 6.77 1.16
C SER A 331 34.13 7.36 1.02
N ASP A 332 33.09 6.66 1.50
CA ASP A 332 31.67 7.06 1.45
C ASP A 332 31.03 7.12 0.05
N MET A 333 31.74 6.65 -0.99
CA MET A 333 31.20 6.47 -2.35
C MET A 333 30.63 5.05 -2.50
N ILE A 334 29.60 4.74 -1.71
CA ILE A 334 29.05 3.38 -1.58
C ILE A 334 28.43 2.91 -2.90
N GLU A 335 27.72 3.78 -3.62
CA GLU A 335 26.97 3.41 -4.85
C GLU A 335 27.91 2.93 -5.96
N ASP A 336 28.98 3.68 -6.23
CA ASP A 336 29.97 3.30 -7.23
C ASP A 336 30.73 2.02 -6.83
N GLY A 337 31.07 1.86 -5.54
CA GLY A 337 31.71 0.64 -5.07
C GLY A 337 30.81 -0.60 -5.19
N VAL A 338 29.53 -0.47 -4.87
CA VAL A 338 28.53 -1.56 -5.04
C VAL A 338 28.37 -1.92 -6.52
N GLU A 339 28.29 -0.91 -7.40
CA GLU A 339 28.22 -1.11 -8.85
C GLU A 339 29.40 -1.96 -9.36
N LEU A 340 30.63 -1.60 -8.96
CA LEU A 340 31.84 -2.34 -9.34
C LEU A 340 31.85 -3.77 -8.82
N LEU A 341 31.36 -4.01 -7.59
CA LEU A 341 31.29 -5.36 -7.03
C LEU A 341 30.29 -6.24 -7.79
N PHE A 342 29.13 -5.70 -8.20
CA PHE A 342 28.19 -6.42 -9.05
C PHE A 342 28.77 -6.70 -10.44
N LEU A 343 29.50 -5.75 -11.02
CA LEU A 343 30.17 -5.90 -12.31
C LEU A 343 31.15 -7.08 -12.34
N VAL A 344 31.86 -7.34 -11.23
CA VAL A 344 32.82 -8.47 -11.10
C VAL A 344 32.22 -9.74 -10.49
N LYS A 345 30.89 -9.87 -10.49
CA LYS A 345 30.14 -11.00 -9.90
C LYS A 345 30.43 -11.24 -8.40
N ALA A 346 30.76 -10.18 -7.67
CA ALA A 346 30.95 -10.17 -6.22
C ALA A 346 29.81 -9.44 -5.48
N GLY A 347 28.60 -9.49 -6.05
CA GLY A 347 27.42 -8.80 -5.49
C GLY A 347 27.04 -9.25 -4.08
N GLY A 348 27.40 -10.47 -3.67
CA GLY A 348 27.19 -10.95 -2.30
C GLY A 348 27.96 -10.13 -1.27
N ASP A 349 29.21 -9.76 -1.57
CA ASP A 349 29.99 -8.88 -0.71
C ASP A 349 29.45 -7.44 -0.74
N ALA A 350 28.98 -6.98 -1.90
CA ALA A 350 28.32 -5.68 -2.02
C ALA A 350 27.10 -5.57 -1.10
N CYS A 351 26.28 -6.62 -1.03
CA CYS A 351 25.12 -6.67 -0.13
C CYS A 351 25.54 -6.64 1.35
N LYS A 352 26.64 -7.29 1.73
CA LYS A 352 27.18 -7.22 3.11
C LYS A 352 27.60 -5.80 3.48
N TYR A 353 28.27 -5.08 2.57
CA TYR A 353 28.63 -3.68 2.78
C TYR A 353 27.38 -2.77 2.89
N LEU A 354 26.36 -3.01 2.06
CA LEU A 354 25.09 -2.28 2.18
C LEU A 354 24.42 -2.52 3.55
N GLN A 355 24.44 -3.76 4.05
CA GLN A 355 23.89 -4.09 5.37
C GLN A 355 24.68 -3.43 6.51
N SER A 356 26.02 -3.42 6.46
CA SER A 356 26.85 -2.77 7.48
C SER A 356 26.63 -1.25 7.53
N GLN A 357 26.32 -0.65 6.39
CA GLN A 357 25.97 0.77 6.24
C GLN A 357 24.48 1.07 6.51
N ARG A 358 23.72 0.11 7.09
CA ARG A 358 22.28 0.22 7.42
C ARG A 358 21.36 0.40 6.20
N GLN A 359 21.84 0.15 4.98
CA GLN A 359 21.05 0.19 3.75
C GLN A 359 20.37 -1.16 3.46
N TRP A 360 19.60 -1.66 4.42
CA TRP A 360 18.97 -2.98 4.39
C TRP A 360 18.03 -3.19 3.20
N ASN A 361 17.18 -2.20 2.91
CA ASN A 361 16.23 -2.26 1.79
C ASN A 361 16.95 -2.29 0.42
N LYS A 362 18.04 -1.53 0.27
CA LYS A 362 18.86 -1.53 -0.97
C LYS A 362 19.56 -2.88 -1.14
N SER A 363 20.10 -3.44 -0.05
CA SER A 363 20.73 -4.77 -0.03
C SER A 363 19.79 -5.86 -0.54
N ILE A 364 18.54 -5.91 -0.06
CA ILE A 364 17.64 -6.99 -0.45
C ILE A 364 17.16 -6.86 -1.90
N VAL A 365 16.86 -5.64 -2.35
CA VAL A 365 16.48 -5.39 -3.74
C VAL A 365 17.59 -5.84 -4.68
N TYR A 366 18.85 -5.52 -4.35
CA TYR A 366 19.99 -5.88 -5.18
C TYR A 366 20.30 -7.38 -5.13
N ALA A 367 20.14 -8.01 -3.98
CA ALA A 367 20.27 -9.45 -3.87
C ALA A 367 19.28 -10.19 -4.78
N LYS A 368 17.99 -9.81 -4.72
CA LYS A 368 16.95 -10.44 -5.54
C LYS A 368 17.12 -10.14 -7.04
N MET A 369 17.60 -8.95 -7.40
CA MET A 369 17.87 -8.57 -8.79
C MET A 369 19.09 -9.30 -9.36
N GLY A 370 20.23 -9.28 -8.66
CA GLY A 370 21.53 -9.60 -9.26
C GLY A 370 22.21 -10.88 -8.76
N LEU A 371 21.76 -11.51 -7.67
CA LEU A 371 22.39 -12.73 -7.14
C LEU A 371 21.67 -14.00 -7.60
N GLU A 372 22.43 -15.05 -7.88
CA GLU A 372 21.88 -16.39 -8.13
C GLU A 372 21.30 -17.00 -6.85
N ASP A 373 22.01 -16.84 -5.73
CA ASP A 373 21.57 -17.23 -4.39
C ASP A 373 21.46 -15.99 -3.49
N SER A 374 20.25 -15.71 -3.02
CA SER A 374 19.91 -14.57 -2.16
C SER A 374 19.66 -14.94 -0.70
N GLU A 375 19.75 -16.22 -0.33
CA GLU A 375 19.26 -16.73 0.97
C GLU A 375 20.03 -16.17 2.18
N ASP A 376 21.37 -16.05 2.09
CA ASP A 376 22.18 -15.47 3.19
C ASP A 376 21.82 -13.99 3.45
N VAL A 377 21.64 -13.21 2.38
CA VAL A 377 21.30 -11.80 2.48
C VAL A 377 19.88 -11.64 3.03
N LEU A 378 18.93 -12.45 2.56
CA LEU A 378 17.56 -12.54 3.04
C LEU A 378 17.49 -12.87 4.54
N SER A 379 18.20 -13.92 4.97
CA SER A 379 18.21 -14.38 6.36
C SER A 379 18.70 -13.29 7.32
N LYS A 380 19.77 -12.58 6.96
CA LYS A 380 20.28 -11.43 7.74
C LYS A 380 19.31 -10.26 7.77
N TRP A 381 18.66 -9.96 6.64
CA TRP A 381 17.63 -8.93 6.58
C TRP A 381 16.43 -9.26 7.48
N ILE A 382 15.97 -10.51 7.45
CA ILE A 382 14.87 -10.99 8.29
C ILE A 382 15.24 -10.93 9.78
N ALA A 383 16.46 -11.33 10.14
CA ALA A 383 16.96 -11.18 11.51
C ALA A 383 16.93 -9.70 11.94
N HIS A 384 17.31 -8.76 11.07
CA HIS A 384 17.20 -7.33 11.35
C HIS A 384 15.73 -6.87 11.56
N LEU A 385 14.80 -7.34 10.71
CA LEU A 385 13.37 -6.99 10.82
C LEU A 385 12.75 -7.42 12.16
N SER A 386 13.26 -8.49 12.77
CA SER A 386 12.75 -9.01 14.05
C SER A 386 12.82 -8.00 15.21
N PHE A 387 13.77 -7.06 15.15
CA PHE A 387 14.01 -6.10 16.23
C PHE A 387 13.03 -4.93 16.24
N ASP A 388 12.69 -4.38 15.06
CA ASP A 388 11.96 -3.11 14.96
C ASP A 388 10.69 -3.20 14.09
N GLN A 389 10.63 -4.17 13.17
CA GLN A 389 9.60 -4.22 12.12
C GLN A 389 8.85 -5.56 12.13
N LYS A 390 8.18 -5.86 13.24
CA LYS A 390 7.47 -7.14 13.47
C LYS A 390 6.49 -7.53 12.35
N THR A 391 5.79 -6.56 11.75
CA THR A 391 4.84 -6.84 10.65
C THR A 391 5.55 -7.27 9.37
N LEU A 392 6.64 -6.60 8.99
CA LEU A 392 7.43 -6.98 7.81
C LEU A 392 8.20 -8.28 8.06
N TYR A 393 8.64 -8.52 9.29
CA TYR A 393 9.19 -9.80 9.72
C TYR A 393 8.21 -10.94 9.47
N MET A 394 6.94 -10.81 9.87
CA MET A 394 5.90 -11.82 9.59
C MET A 394 5.73 -12.09 8.09
N TYR A 395 5.76 -11.06 7.25
CA TYR A 395 5.63 -11.21 5.80
C TYR A 395 6.82 -11.95 5.19
N ALA A 396 8.03 -11.63 5.65
CA ALA A 396 9.24 -12.29 5.17
C ALA A 396 9.29 -13.76 5.61
N GLN A 397 8.93 -14.06 6.86
CA GLN A 397 8.78 -15.43 7.37
C GLN A 397 7.73 -16.23 6.60
N ALA A 398 6.60 -15.59 6.22
CA ALA A 398 5.57 -16.24 5.39
C ALA A 398 6.11 -16.63 4.01
N THR A 399 7.03 -15.82 3.46
CA THR A 399 7.66 -16.10 2.16
C THR A 399 8.66 -17.26 2.25
N GLN A 400 9.28 -17.48 3.41
CA GLN A 400 10.22 -18.59 3.66
C GLN A 400 9.52 -19.89 4.10
N HIS A 401 8.18 -19.95 4.11
CA HIS A 401 7.39 -21.07 4.63
C HIS A 401 7.60 -21.38 6.13
N GLU A 402 8.08 -20.40 6.92
CA GLU A 402 8.32 -20.52 8.36
C GLU A 402 7.03 -20.27 9.18
N TRP A 403 6.00 -21.07 8.92
CA TRP A 403 4.69 -20.95 9.55
C TRP A 403 4.66 -21.06 11.08
N PRO A 404 5.46 -21.94 11.73
CA PRO A 404 5.43 -22.08 13.20
C PRO A 404 5.73 -20.77 13.93
N HIS A 405 6.76 -20.05 13.49
CA HIS A 405 7.16 -18.75 14.06
C HIS A 405 6.04 -17.70 13.91
N ILE A 406 5.34 -17.69 12.78
CA ILE A 406 4.22 -16.77 12.52
C ILE A 406 3.04 -17.09 13.45
N VAL A 407 2.70 -18.37 13.62
CA VAL A 407 1.60 -18.82 14.48
C VAL A 407 1.86 -18.47 15.95
N GLU A 408 3.09 -18.64 16.42
CA GLU A 408 3.49 -18.25 17.78
C GLU A 408 3.38 -16.73 17.97
N LEU A 409 3.92 -15.95 17.04
CA LEU A 409 3.90 -14.49 17.13
C LEU A 409 2.47 -13.94 17.08
N LEU A 410 1.62 -14.43 16.18
CA LEU A 410 0.21 -14.05 16.10
C LEU A 410 -0.56 -14.41 17.38
N SER A 411 -0.25 -15.55 17.99
CA SER A 411 -0.85 -15.97 19.26
C SER A 411 -0.45 -15.04 20.40
N SER A 412 0.83 -14.64 20.46
CA SER A 412 1.33 -13.67 21.44
C SER A 412 0.70 -12.28 21.29
N CYS A 413 0.34 -11.89 20.06
CA CYS A 413 -0.35 -10.64 19.74
C CYS A 413 -1.87 -10.69 19.92
N GLY A 414 -2.42 -11.78 20.46
CA GLY A 414 -3.86 -11.94 20.69
C GLY A 414 -4.69 -12.26 19.45
N GLN A 415 -4.05 -12.61 18.32
CA GLN A 415 -4.70 -12.97 17.07
C GLN A 415 -4.79 -14.50 16.89
N ALA A 416 -5.23 -15.21 17.93
CA ALA A 416 -5.30 -16.68 17.94
C ALA A 416 -6.20 -17.28 16.84
N GLU A 417 -7.22 -16.54 16.39
CA GLU A 417 -8.07 -16.98 15.28
C GLU A 417 -7.30 -17.00 13.96
N LEU A 418 -6.55 -15.94 13.65
CA LEU A 418 -5.74 -15.85 12.44
C LEU A 418 -4.64 -16.91 12.45
N ALA A 419 -3.98 -17.10 13.59
CA ALA A 419 -2.99 -18.14 13.79
C ALA A 419 -3.55 -19.54 13.48
N ARG A 420 -4.77 -19.85 13.94
CA ARG A 420 -5.46 -21.12 13.65
C ARG A 420 -5.81 -21.29 12.17
N VAL A 421 -6.22 -20.22 11.49
CA VAL A 421 -6.54 -20.28 10.05
C VAL A 421 -5.28 -20.57 9.22
N ILE A 422 -4.17 -19.87 9.51
CA ILE A 422 -2.89 -20.10 8.85
C ILE A 422 -2.39 -21.52 9.12
N LEU A 423 -2.41 -21.96 10.38
CA LEU A 423 -1.96 -23.30 10.76
C LEU A 423 -2.72 -24.39 9.99
N ARG A 424 -4.05 -24.30 9.92
CA ARG A 424 -4.88 -25.28 9.18
C ARG A 424 -4.52 -25.35 7.70
N ALA A 425 -4.30 -24.19 7.07
CA ALA A 425 -3.93 -24.13 5.67
C ALA A 425 -2.53 -24.75 5.45
N SER A 426 -1.55 -24.42 6.30
CA SER A 426 -0.17 -24.92 6.18
C SER A 426 0.00 -26.40 6.53
N THR A 427 -0.85 -26.98 7.39
CA THR A 427 -0.77 -28.41 7.79
C THR A 427 -1.67 -29.33 6.97
N SER A 428 -2.50 -28.78 6.07
CA SER A 428 -3.31 -29.61 5.16
C SER A 428 -2.37 -30.32 4.19
N SER A 429 -2.15 -31.63 4.37
CA SER A 429 -1.29 -32.45 3.53
C SER A 429 -2.00 -32.86 2.23
N PRO A 430 -1.27 -33.02 1.11
CA PRO A 430 -1.84 -33.58 -0.11
C PRO A 430 -2.34 -35.00 0.16
N THR A 431 -3.57 -35.29 -0.26
CA THR A 431 -4.09 -36.67 -0.25
C THR A 431 -3.19 -37.54 -1.10
N SER A 432 -2.45 -38.44 -0.47
CA SER A 432 -1.58 -39.42 -1.12
C SER A 432 -2.40 -40.32 -2.06
N SER A 433 -2.37 -40.03 -3.36
CA SER A 433 -2.85 -40.96 -4.39
C SER A 433 -1.67 -41.71 -5.01
N SER A 434 -1.62 -43.02 -4.71
CA SER A 434 -0.99 -44.09 -5.50
C SER A 434 0.47 -43.93 -5.93
N ARG A 435 1.40 -44.48 -5.14
CA ARG A 435 2.55 -45.21 -5.71
C ARG A 435 2.39 -46.69 -5.37
N GLY A 436 2.40 -47.47 -6.45
CA GLY A 436 2.02 -48.88 -6.55
C GLY A 436 2.45 -49.77 -5.38
N ALA A 437 1.50 -50.62 -5.00
CA ALA A 437 1.78 -51.92 -4.41
C ALA A 437 2.82 -52.66 -5.28
N ASN A 438 4.05 -52.72 -4.81
CA ASN A 438 4.93 -53.84 -5.11
C ASN A 438 4.88 -54.75 -3.89
N SER A 439 4.02 -55.76 -3.97
CA SER A 439 4.07 -56.92 -3.10
C SER A 439 5.44 -57.59 -3.20
N PRO A 440 6.03 -58.06 -2.09
CA PRO A 440 7.15 -58.98 -2.17
C PRO A 440 6.62 -60.36 -2.57
N ALA A 441 7.19 -60.94 -3.61
CA ALA A 441 6.96 -62.34 -3.96
C ALA A 441 7.60 -63.24 -2.88
N CYS A 442 6.80 -63.69 -1.92
CA CYS A 442 7.10 -64.87 -1.12
C CYS A 442 6.70 -66.10 -1.93
N SER A 443 7.70 -66.79 -2.50
CA SER A 443 7.56 -68.14 -3.05
C SER A 443 7.67 -69.15 -1.91
N ASP A 444 6.53 -69.56 -1.34
CA ASP A 444 6.44 -70.78 -0.54
C ASP A 444 6.18 -71.96 -1.48
N HIS A 445 7.25 -72.68 -1.84
CA HIS A 445 7.15 -74.07 -2.25
C HIS A 445 7.42 -74.95 -1.04
N ALA A 446 6.35 -75.34 -0.35
CA ALA A 446 6.37 -76.51 0.51
C ALA A 446 6.06 -77.75 -0.34
N SER A 447 6.97 -78.72 -0.39
CA SER A 447 6.77 -80.02 0.27
C SER A 447 7.59 -81.17 -0.33
N ARG A 448 7.97 -82.08 0.58
CA ARG A 448 8.23 -83.52 0.39
C ARG A 448 9.63 -83.92 -0.08
N VAL A 449 10.49 -84.40 0.83
CA VAL A 449 10.56 -85.75 1.44
C VAL A 449 11.56 -86.62 0.67
N ALA A 450 12.63 -86.96 1.40
CA ALA A 450 13.43 -88.19 1.43
C ALA A 450 13.65 -89.06 0.17
N ASN A 451 14.91 -89.50 0.12
CA ASN A 451 15.48 -90.71 -0.48
C ASN A 451 16.20 -90.57 -1.84
N GLU A 452 17.46 -91.02 -1.74
CA GLU A 452 18.45 -91.42 -2.76
C GLU A 452 19.18 -90.34 -3.56
#